data_AF-A0A3B9GC22-F1
#
_entry.id   AF-A0A3B9GC22-F1
#
_cell.length_a   1.000
_cell.length_b   1.000
_cell.length_c   1.000
_cell.angle_alpha   90.00
_cell.angle_beta   90.00
_cell.angle_gamma   90.00
#
_symmetry.space_group_name_H-M   'P 1'
#
loop_
_entity.id
_entity.type
_entity.pdbx_description
1 polymer ?
#
loop_
_entity_poly.entity_id
_entity_poly.type
_entity_poly.pdbx_seq_one_letter_code
_entity_poly.pdbx_strand_id
1 'polypeptide(L)'
;MKRLVETIFFLSFLSSLGAFITFQIMGGPDRSVTCDQDSLPEYVVCLSTVRELNADEILWVDARPRKQWEADGVDGSVLLNDQEDWIDLEFGFMGKMNE
;
A
#
# COMPACT_ATOMS: atom_id res chain seq x y z
N MET A 1 28.52 -11.75 30.91
CA MET A 1 27.59 -11.98 29.79
C MET A 1 26.15 -12.24 30.26
N LYS A 2 25.89 -13.19 31.17
CA LYS A 2 24.53 -13.51 31.65
C LYS A 2 23.69 -12.30 32.11
N ARG A 3 24.25 -11.45 32.99
CA ARG A 3 23.56 -10.23 33.46
C ARG A 3 23.27 -9.21 32.36
N LEU A 4 24.14 -9.10 31.35
CA LEU A 4 23.93 -8.19 30.22
C LEU A 4 22.79 -8.69 29.32
N VAL A 5 22.71 -10.01 29.11
CA VAL A 5 21.59 -10.63 28.38
C VAL A 5 20.27 -10.44 29.13
N GLU A 6 20.25 -10.65 30.44
CA GLU A 6 19.08 -10.42 31.29
C GLU A 6 18.60 -8.95 31.20
N THR A 7 19.53 -7.99 31.29
CA THR A 7 19.19 -6.55 31.15
C THR A 7 18.62 -6.22 29.78
N ILE A 8 19.23 -6.71 28.69
CA ILE A 8 18.73 -6.46 27.32
C ILE A 8 17.34 -7.06 27.14
N PHE A 9 17.12 -8.27 27.67
CA PHE A 9 15.81 -8.93 27.60
C PHE A 9 14.74 -8.11 28.32
N PHE A 10 14.99 -7.71 29.57
CA PHE A 10 14.03 -6.91 30.34
C PHE A 10 13.75 -5.55 29.70
N LEU A 11 14.80 -4.86 29.21
CA LEU A 11 14.64 -3.57 28.54
C LEU A 11 13.78 -3.70 27.27
N SER A 12 14.09 -4.69 26.43
CA SER A 12 13.35 -4.96 25.19
C SER A 12 11.90 -5.32 25.48
N PHE A 13 11.68 -6.16 26.49
CA PHE A 13 10.34 -6.59 26.88
C PHE A 13 9.50 -5.43 27.40
N LEU A 14 10.02 -4.65 28.34
CA LEU A 14 9.31 -3.49 28.90
C LEU A 14 9.03 -2.42 27.84
N SER A 15 9.99 -2.18 26.94
CA SER A 15 9.81 -1.23 25.83
C SER A 15 8.72 -1.71 24.86
N SER A 16 8.74 -2.99 24.49
CA SER A 16 7.73 -3.58 23.60
C SER A 16 6.34 -3.56 24.23
N LEU A 17 6.25 -3.87 25.53
CA LEU A 17 4.98 -3.84 26.27
C LEU A 17 4.43 -2.41 26.36
N GLY A 18 5.29 -1.42 26.63
CA GLY A 18 4.91 0.00 26.64
C GLY A 18 4.41 0.47 25.27
N ALA A 19 5.11 0.11 24.19
CA ALA A 19 4.69 0.43 22.82
C ALA A 19 3.34 -0.22 22.48
N PHE A 20 3.14 -1.49 22.86
CA PHE A 20 1.89 -2.21 22.62
C PHE A 20 0.71 -1.57 23.36
N ILE A 21 0.87 -1.25 24.65
CA ILE A 21 -0.18 -0.59 25.44
C ILE A 21 -0.50 0.79 24.84
N THR A 22 0.52 1.55 24.45
CA THR A 22 0.33 2.87 23.82
C THR A 22 -0.45 2.76 22.52
N PHE A 23 -0.15 1.77 21.68
CA PHE A 23 -0.89 1.51 20.44
C PHE A 23 -2.35 1.12 20.70
N GLN A 24 -2.64 0.35 21.76
CA GLN A 24 -4.02 0.00 22.12
C GLN A 24 -4.83 1.23 22.58
N ILE A 25 -4.18 2.22 23.22
CA ILE A 25 -4.85 3.44 23.72
C ILE A 25 -5.02 4.48 22.62
N MET A 26 -3.93 4.79 21.90
CA MET A 26 -3.91 5.86 20.90
C MET A 26 -4.38 5.38 19.52
N GLY A 27 -4.42 4.07 19.29
CA GLY A 27 -4.65 3.48 17.98
C GLY A 27 -3.39 3.51 17.10
N GLY A 28 -3.59 3.12 15.84
CA GLY A 28 -2.56 3.31 14.82
C GLY A 28 -2.33 4.80 14.52
N PRO A 29 -1.15 5.17 13.98
CA PRO A 29 -0.93 6.54 13.55
C PRO A 29 -2.02 6.94 12.55
N ASP A 30 -2.56 8.14 12.71
CA ASP A 30 -3.48 8.69 11.72
C ASP A 30 -2.70 8.89 10.42
N ARG A 31 -3.05 8.07 9.42
CA ARG A 31 -2.48 8.13 8.07
C ARG A 31 -3.41 8.88 7.11
N SER A 32 -4.38 9.63 7.64
CA SER A 32 -5.15 10.54 6.81
C SER A 32 -4.18 11.55 6.18
N VAL A 33 -4.21 11.61 4.85
CA VAL A 33 -3.52 12.66 4.11
C VAL A 33 -4.55 13.76 3.97
N THR A 34 -4.29 14.92 4.56
CA THR A 34 -5.12 16.11 4.36
C THR A 34 -5.07 16.46 2.87
N CYS A 35 -6.10 16.06 2.14
CA CYS A 35 -6.23 16.31 0.72
C CYS A 35 -7.32 17.38 0.55
N ASP A 36 -6.92 18.55 0.08
CA ASP A 36 -7.83 19.64 -0.25
C ASP A 36 -8.13 19.58 -1.75
N GLN A 37 -9.33 19.13 -2.10
CA GLN A 37 -9.75 18.92 -3.48
C GLN A 37 -9.74 20.22 -4.30
N ASP A 38 -10.02 21.36 -3.66
CA ASP A 38 -10.09 22.66 -4.34
C ASP A 38 -8.70 23.18 -4.73
N SER A 39 -7.65 22.63 -4.11
CA SER A 39 -6.25 22.95 -4.41
C SER A 39 -5.65 22.08 -5.53
N LEU A 40 -6.36 21.04 -5.98
CA LEU A 40 -5.86 20.06 -6.93
C LEU A 40 -6.07 20.49 -8.40
N PRO A 41 -5.23 20.03 -9.34
CA PRO A 41 -5.47 20.18 -10.77
C PRO A 41 -6.76 19.48 -11.23
N GLU A 42 -7.28 19.89 -12.39
CA GLU A 42 -8.58 19.45 -12.98
C GLU A 42 -8.77 17.92 -13.05
N TYR A 43 -7.69 17.14 -13.17
CA TYR A 43 -7.74 15.68 -13.32
C TYR A 43 -7.15 14.91 -12.14
N VAL A 44 -7.01 15.56 -10.99
CA VAL A 44 -6.49 14.93 -9.76
C VAL A 44 -7.58 14.95 -8.72
N VAL A 45 -7.84 13.79 -8.12
CA VAL A 45 -8.88 13.60 -7.13
C VAL A 45 -8.31 13.04 -5.84
N CYS A 46 -8.86 13.47 -4.71
CA CYS A 46 -8.56 12.91 -3.41
C CYS A 46 -9.03 11.46 -3.32
N LEU A 47 -8.20 10.59 -2.72
CA LEU A 47 -8.56 9.18 -2.53
C LEU A 47 -9.84 9.00 -1.69
N SER A 48 -10.11 9.91 -0.75
CA SER A 48 -11.35 9.91 0.04
C SER A 48 -12.59 10.04 -0.84
N THR A 49 -12.57 10.94 -1.83
CA THR A 49 -13.67 11.14 -2.77
C THR A 49 -13.93 9.88 -3.59
N VAL A 50 -12.87 9.20 -4.04
CA VAL A 50 -13.02 7.93 -4.79
C VAL A 50 -13.62 6.82 -3.90
N ARG A 51 -13.29 6.79 -2.60
CA ARG A 51 -13.83 5.81 -1.65
C ARG A 51 -15.31 6.00 -1.32
N GLU A 52 -15.88 7.17 -1.60
CA GLU A 52 -17.31 7.43 -1.45
C GLU A 52 -18.13 6.95 -2.65
N LEU A 53 -17.48 6.65 -3.78
CA LEU A 53 -18.12 6.10 -4.97
C LEU A 53 -18.38 4.60 -4.83
N ASN A 54 -19.32 4.08 -5.62
CA ASN A 54 -19.57 2.65 -5.66
C ASN A 54 -18.36 1.93 -6.29
N ALA A 55 -17.89 0.87 -5.64
CA ALA A 55 -16.73 0.10 -6.11
C ALA A 55 -16.93 -0.48 -7.52
N ASP A 56 -18.18 -0.83 -7.88
CA ASP A 56 -18.53 -1.38 -9.19
C ASP A 56 -18.43 -0.36 -10.34
N GLU A 57 -18.31 0.93 -10.02
CA GLU A 57 -18.19 2.04 -10.97
C GLU A 57 -16.74 2.49 -11.17
N ILE A 58 -15.77 1.85 -10.48
CA ILE A 58 -14.38 2.28 -10.45
C ILE A 58 -13.47 1.22 -11.08
N LEU A 59 -12.66 1.64 -12.06
CA LEU A 59 -11.53 0.87 -12.55
C LEU A 59 -10.23 1.49 -12.03
N TRP A 60 -9.50 0.75 -11.21
CA TRP A 60 -8.16 1.15 -10.79
C TRP A 60 -7.14 0.83 -11.87
N VAL A 61 -6.38 1.84 -12.30
CA VAL A 61 -5.28 1.69 -13.24
C VAL A 61 -4.00 2.15 -12.56
N ASP A 62 -3.03 1.26 -12.42
CA ASP A 62 -1.72 1.57 -11.84
C ASP A 62 -0.69 1.76 -12.95
N ALA A 63 -0.05 2.94 -12.98
CA ALA A 63 0.96 3.30 -13.96
C ALA A 63 2.41 3.18 -13.44
N ARG A 64 2.60 2.65 -12.23
CA ARG A 64 3.92 2.45 -11.63
C ARG A 64 4.65 1.26 -12.28
N PRO A 65 5.98 1.13 -12.07
CA PRO A 65 6.69 -0.09 -12.46
C PRO A 65 6.09 -1.32 -11.78
N ARG A 66 6.05 -2.45 -12.48
CA ARG A 66 5.47 -3.72 -11.99
C ARG A 66 5.93 -4.12 -10.61
N LYS A 67 7.23 -3.98 -10.31
CA LYS A 67 7.76 -4.35 -8.99
C LYS A 67 7.09 -3.59 -7.83
N GLN A 68 6.65 -2.36 -8.06
CA GLN A 68 5.93 -1.57 -7.05
C GLN A 68 4.48 -2.04 -6.95
N TRP A 69 3.82 -2.20 -8.11
CA TRP A 69 2.45 -2.71 -8.16
C TRP A 69 2.29 -4.11 -7.55
N GLU A 70 3.23 -5.03 -7.79
CA GLU A 70 3.23 -6.37 -7.19
C GLU A 70 3.51 -6.34 -5.67
N ALA A 71 4.16 -5.29 -5.17
CA ALA A 71 4.46 -5.15 -3.76
C ALA A 71 3.29 -4.55 -2.96
N ASP A 72 2.62 -3.54 -3.50
CA ASP A 72 1.59 -2.78 -2.78
C ASP A 72 0.50 -2.15 -3.68
N GLY A 73 0.25 -2.72 -4.86
CA GLY A 73 -0.84 -2.30 -5.75
C GLY A 73 -2.22 -2.46 -5.12
N VAL A 74 -3.18 -1.69 -5.62
CA VAL A 74 -4.58 -1.81 -5.20
C VAL A 74 -5.14 -3.14 -5.72
N ASP A 75 -5.77 -3.93 -4.86
CA ASP A 75 -6.40 -5.20 -5.25
C ASP A 75 -7.41 -4.97 -6.39
N GLY A 76 -7.30 -5.80 -7.44
CA GLY A 76 -8.16 -5.70 -8.63
C GLY A 76 -7.78 -4.59 -9.62
N SER A 77 -6.71 -3.83 -9.35
CA SER A 77 -6.19 -2.84 -10.31
C SER A 77 -5.55 -3.47 -11.53
N VAL A 78 -5.62 -2.75 -12.65
CA VAL A 78 -4.95 -3.10 -13.90
C VAL A 78 -3.64 -2.34 -13.96
N LEU A 79 -2.52 -3.06 -14.14
CA LEU A 79 -1.23 -2.45 -14.43
C LEU A 79 -1.22 -1.98 -15.89
N LEU A 80 -1.06 -0.67 -16.09
CA LEU A 80 -0.92 -0.05 -17.41
C LEU A 80 0.12 1.06 -17.34
N ASN A 81 1.34 0.79 -17.78
CA ASN A 81 2.45 1.74 -17.74
C ASN A 81 3.22 1.79 -19.07
N ASP A 82 4.02 2.83 -19.27
CA ASP A 82 4.86 3.03 -20.46
C ASP A 82 6.29 2.45 -20.31
N GLN A 83 6.56 1.82 -19.17
CA GLN A 83 7.89 1.34 -18.78
C GLN A 83 8.12 -0.12 -19.14
N GLU A 84 7.03 -0.88 -19.35
CA GLU A 84 7.08 -2.26 -19.80
C GLU A 84 6.89 -2.37 -21.29
N ASP A 85 7.73 -3.19 -21.94
CA ASP A 85 7.58 -3.49 -23.34
C ASP A 85 6.40 -4.46 -23.51
N TRP A 86 5.31 -3.93 -24.06
CA TRP A 86 4.03 -4.64 -24.24
C TRP A 86 4.16 -5.95 -25.03
N ILE A 87 5.21 -6.06 -25.86
CA ILE A 87 5.57 -7.25 -26.64
C ILE A 87 5.89 -8.45 -25.74
N ASP A 88 6.56 -8.23 -24.60
CA ASP A 88 6.93 -9.32 -23.68
C ASP A 88 5.72 -9.80 -22.85
N LEU A 89 4.71 -8.93 -22.68
CA LEU A 89 3.48 -9.24 -21.96
C LEU A 89 2.49 -10.05 -22.79
N GLU A 90 2.42 -9.83 -24.11
CA GLU A 90 1.57 -10.62 -25.03
C GLU A 90 1.95 -12.11 -25.00
N PHE A 91 3.24 -12.43 -25.01
CA PHE A 91 3.70 -13.82 -24.93
C PHE A 91 3.30 -14.50 -23.62
N GLY A 92 3.41 -13.79 -22.50
CA GLY A 92 2.99 -14.30 -21.19
C GLY A 92 1.47 -14.49 -21.07
N PHE A 93 0.70 -13.56 -21.64
CA PHE A 93 -0.77 -13.62 -21.63
C PHE A 93 -1.30 -14.74 -22.53
N MET A 94 -0.78 -14.85 -23.75
CA MET A 94 -1.13 -15.93 -24.68
C MET A 94 -0.70 -17.31 -24.20
N GLY A 95 0.44 -17.42 -23.50
CA GLY A 95 0.88 -18.68 -22.92
C GLY A 95 -0.07 -19.22 -21.85
N LYS A 96 -0.60 -18.35 -20.98
CA LYS A 96 -1.51 -18.73 -19.89
C LYS A 96 -2.95 -19.02 -20.32
N MET A 97 -3.39 -18.57 -21.49
CA MET A 97 -4.72 -18.90 -22.02
C MET A 97 -4.78 -20.31 -22.66
N ASN A 98 -3.62 -20.94 -22.87
CA ASN A 98 -3.50 -22.26 -23.51
C ASN A 98 -3.21 -23.39 -22.51
N GLU A 99 -3.20 -23.12 -21.20
CA GLU A 99 -3.21 -24.10 -20.10
C GLU A 99 -4.61 -24.22 -19.49
#